data_AF-A0A8K1GK54-F1
#
_entry.id   AF-A0A8K1GK54-F1
#
_cell.length_a   1.000
_cell.length_b   1.000
_cell.length_c   1.000
_cell.angle_alpha   90.00
_cell.angle_beta   90.00
_cell.angle_gamma   90.00
#
_symmetry.space_group_name_H-M   'P 1'
#
loop_
_entity.id
_entity.type
_entity.pdbx_description
1 polymer ?
#
loop_
_entity_poly.entity_id
_entity_poly.type
_entity_poly.pdbx_seq_one_letter_code
_entity_poly.pdbx_strand_id
1 'polypeptide(L)'
;MDDLILNVDFAAPERRPKKEPGNRKHQSFVRRRRELERRGVLRQKQLPAAPGGPRRAPGRGSGGSRGGPGKPRSGQPRSCPKENGPTGTDAPAKTKGKGRGAARGSANAVGAPPASQNDFTGTGAPAKTKGKSRGTARNTPKTGGAPPAPPKFVAMDCEMVGTGPGGRTSALARCSIVTYEGDVVYDQYVRPEAPIVDYRTRWSGIRRHHMDKAVPFRRAQQQVLRILAGKVVVGHAIHNDFKALRYYHPKALTRDTSLIPLLNRRGGFPENVSISLKRLTKALLNQDIQVGKSGHSSVEDARATMELYKVVEEEWEQHLRQNPEQK
;
A
#
# COMPACT_ATOMS: atom_id res chain seq x y z
N MET A 1 -50.41 63.53 -31.01
CA MET A 1 -51.65 62.73 -31.05
C MET A 1 -51.23 61.27 -31.09
N ASP A 2 -50.33 60.86 -30.22
CA ASP A 2 -50.52 60.59 -28.78
C ASP A 2 -51.01 59.15 -28.63
N ASP A 3 -50.12 58.28 -28.17
CA ASP A 3 -50.35 57.56 -26.93
C ASP A 3 -49.08 56.82 -26.48
N LEU A 4 -48.53 57.32 -25.37
CA LEU A 4 -47.69 56.55 -24.45
C LEU A 4 -48.54 55.44 -23.84
N ILE A 5 -48.08 54.19 -23.89
CA ILE A 5 -48.50 53.17 -22.93
C ILE A 5 -47.26 52.65 -22.19
N LEU A 6 -47.17 53.09 -20.94
CA LEU A 6 -46.34 52.54 -19.87
C LEU A 6 -46.87 51.16 -19.49
N ASN A 7 -46.13 50.08 -19.80
CA ASN A 7 -46.38 48.79 -19.17
C ASN A 7 -45.56 48.69 -17.88
N VAL A 8 -46.26 48.92 -16.76
CA VAL A 8 -45.80 48.62 -15.41
C VAL A 8 -46.12 47.15 -15.13
N ASP A 9 -45.15 46.26 -15.27
CA ASP A 9 -45.31 44.85 -14.89
C ASP A 9 -45.13 44.66 -13.38
N PHE A 10 -46.24 44.44 -12.68
CA PHE A 10 -46.28 43.92 -11.30
C PHE A 10 -46.10 42.39 -11.33
N ALA A 11 -44.87 41.91 -11.47
CA ALA A 11 -44.58 40.48 -11.36
C ALA A 11 -44.51 40.05 -9.87
N ALA A 12 -45.40 39.15 -9.47
CA ALA A 12 -45.38 38.45 -8.19
C ALA A 12 -44.05 37.68 -7.99
N PRO A 13 -43.56 37.49 -6.75
CA PRO A 13 -42.29 36.79 -6.53
C PRO A 13 -42.37 35.33 -6.99
N GLU A 14 -41.59 34.99 -8.01
CA GLU A 14 -41.44 33.62 -8.49
C GLU A 14 -41.02 32.69 -7.34
N ARG A 15 -41.77 31.58 -7.18
CA ARG A 15 -41.44 30.53 -6.22
C ARG A 15 -40.15 29.86 -6.67
N ARG A 16 -39.08 30.03 -5.88
CA ARG A 16 -37.78 29.36 -6.10
C ARG A 16 -38.00 27.85 -6.35
N PRO A 17 -37.35 27.26 -7.37
CA PRO A 17 -37.51 25.84 -7.66
C PRO A 17 -37.03 25.01 -6.45
N LYS A 18 -37.85 24.04 -6.03
CA LYS A 18 -37.48 23.07 -4.99
C LYS A 18 -36.27 22.30 -5.49
N LYS A 19 -35.15 22.35 -4.75
CA LYS A 19 -33.93 21.60 -5.06
C LYS A 19 -34.27 20.12 -5.27
N GLU A 20 -33.89 19.58 -6.42
CA GLU A 20 -34.09 18.17 -6.74
C GLU A 20 -33.48 17.27 -5.65
N PRO A 21 -34.16 16.17 -5.26
CA PRO A 21 -33.61 15.24 -4.30
C PRO A 21 -32.38 14.57 -4.94
N GLY A 22 -31.19 14.82 -4.38
CA GLY A 22 -29.94 14.27 -4.91
C GLY A 22 -29.98 12.74 -5.10
N ASN A 23 -29.03 12.21 -5.90
CA ASN A 23 -28.85 10.77 -6.22
C ASN A 23 -29.15 9.82 -5.03
N ARG A 24 -29.66 8.59 -5.27
CA ARG A 24 -29.88 7.53 -4.27
C ARG A 24 -28.79 7.44 -3.19
N LYS A 25 -27.51 7.57 -3.55
CA LYS A 25 -26.39 7.59 -2.58
C LYS A 25 -26.47 8.76 -1.60
N HIS A 26 -26.80 9.95 -2.09
CA HIS A 26 -27.03 11.15 -1.29
C HIS A 26 -28.24 10.97 -0.36
N GLN A 27 -29.34 10.41 -0.85
CA GLN A 27 -30.53 10.16 -0.01
C GLN A 27 -30.25 9.15 1.11
N SER A 28 -29.53 8.06 0.81
CA SER A 28 -29.10 7.08 1.81
C SER A 28 -28.17 7.70 2.86
N PHE A 29 -27.25 8.57 2.44
CA PHE A 29 -26.38 9.32 3.35
C PHE A 29 -27.18 10.26 4.26
N VAL A 30 -28.11 11.04 3.71
CA VAL A 30 -28.95 11.98 4.48
C VAL A 30 -29.85 11.23 5.48
N ARG A 31 -30.42 10.08 5.09
CA ARG A 31 -31.21 9.24 6.00
C ARG A 31 -30.36 8.71 7.16
N ARG A 32 -29.18 8.15 6.86
CA ARG A 32 -28.27 7.61 7.87
C ARG A 32 -27.74 8.69 8.81
N ARG A 33 -27.47 9.89 8.30
CA ARG A 33 -27.07 11.05 9.12
C ARG A 33 -28.18 11.46 10.10
N ARG A 34 -29.42 11.61 9.61
CA ARG A 34 -30.57 11.96 10.47
C ARG A 34 -30.82 10.92 11.56
N GLU A 35 -30.61 9.64 11.25
CA GLU A 35 -30.71 8.55 12.24
C GLU A 35 -29.64 8.69 13.35
N LEU A 36 -28.40 8.99 12.97
CA LEU A 36 -27.30 9.19 13.92
C LEU A 36 -27.47 10.46 14.77
N GLU A 37 -28.06 11.52 14.19
CA GLU A 37 -28.44 12.74 14.91
C GLU A 37 -29.52 12.45 15.97
N ARG A 38 -30.58 11.69 15.62
CA ARG A 38 -31.60 11.27 16.60
C ARG A 38 -31.04 10.39 17.72
N ARG A 39 -30.01 9.59 17.42
CA ARG A 39 -29.35 8.72 18.41
C ARG A 39 -28.31 9.47 19.25
N GLY A 40 -28.10 10.78 19.04
CA GLY A 40 -27.14 11.58 19.80
C GLY A 40 -25.68 11.17 19.61
N VAL A 41 -25.36 10.41 18.57
CA VAL A 41 -24.01 9.86 18.32
C VAL A 41 -23.09 10.88 17.63
N LEU A 42 -23.67 11.91 17.01
CA LEU A 42 -22.94 13.00 16.34
C LEU A 42 -22.65 14.14 17.34
N ARG A 43 -21.36 14.41 17.62
CA ARG A 43 -20.93 15.54 18.45
C ARG A 43 -21.04 16.87 17.68
N GLN A 44 -21.51 17.91 18.35
CA GLN A 44 -21.88 19.23 17.81
C GLN A 44 -20.75 20.03 17.13
N LYS A 45 -19.49 19.59 17.18
CA LYS A 45 -18.31 20.26 16.58
C LYS A 45 -18.12 20.03 15.07
N GLN A 46 -19.06 19.36 14.38
CA GLN A 46 -19.04 19.16 12.93
C GLN A 46 -20.26 19.80 12.23
N LEU A 47 -20.61 21.02 12.62
CA LEU A 47 -21.60 21.84 11.90
C LEU A 47 -20.85 22.91 11.08
N PRO A 48 -21.10 23.04 9.76
CA PRO A 48 -20.67 24.23 9.03
C PRO A 48 -21.46 25.46 9.52
N ALA A 49 -20.81 26.63 9.56
CA ALA A 49 -21.42 27.89 9.96
C ALA A 49 -22.62 28.24 9.06
N ALA A 50 -23.73 28.69 9.66
CA ALA A 50 -24.90 29.15 8.93
C ALA A 50 -24.59 30.45 8.15
N PRO A 51 -25.19 30.66 6.96
CA PRO A 51 -25.01 31.89 6.20
C PRO A 51 -25.71 33.06 6.91
N GLY A 52 -25.02 34.21 6.93
CA GLY A 52 -25.26 35.34 7.81
C GLY A 52 -26.64 36.02 7.70
N GLY A 53 -27.14 36.45 8.85
CA GLY A 53 -28.14 37.50 9.01
C GLY A 53 -27.49 38.81 9.49
N PRO A 54 -28.20 39.96 9.43
CA PRO A 54 -27.58 41.28 9.49
C PRO A 54 -26.96 41.58 10.86
N ARG A 55 -25.77 42.19 10.84
CA ARG A 55 -25.08 42.72 12.01
C ARG A 55 -25.92 43.84 12.64
N ARG A 56 -26.35 43.66 13.90
CA ARG A 56 -26.69 44.76 14.80
C ARG A 56 -25.44 45.19 15.56
N ALA A 57 -25.19 46.49 15.58
CA ALA A 57 -24.06 47.13 16.24
C ALA A 57 -24.10 46.96 17.78
N PRO A 58 -22.96 46.90 18.48
CA PRO A 58 -22.95 46.96 19.93
C PRO A 58 -22.84 48.42 20.41
N GLY A 59 -23.81 48.82 21.23
CA GLY A 59 -23.76 50.01 22.07
C GLY A 59 -22.87 49.81 23.30
N ARG A 60 -22.36 50.93 23.81
CA ARG A 60 -21.46 51.11 24.95
C ARG A 60 -22.05 50.68 26.31
N GLY A 61 -21.15 50.43 27.27
CA GLY A 61 -21.38 50.49 28.73
C GLY A 61 -20.67 49.34 29.46
N SER A 62 -19.45 49.50 29.99
CA SER A 62 -19.03 50.12 31.26
C SER A 62 -19.24 49.26 32.50
N GLY A 63 -18.12 48.90 33.15
CA GLY A 63 -18.02 48.79 34.61
C GLY A 63 -17.95 47.38 35.20
N GLY A 64 -17.06 47.20 36.18
CA GLY A 64 -17.24 46.20 37.24
C GLY A 64 -16.05 45.31 37.50
N SER A 65 -15.53 45.39 38.72
CA SER A 65 -14.26 44.86 39.20
C SER A 65 -14.45 43.66 40.15
N ARG A 66 -13.33 42.98 40.45
CA ARG A 66 -13.01 42.18 41.67
C ARG A 66 -13.50 40.73 41.80
N GLY A 67 -12.54 39.88 42.18
CA GLY A 67 -12.71 38.85 43.22
C GLY A 67 -12.46 37.40 42.80
N GLY A 68 -11.30 36.83 43.17
CA GLY A 68 -11.21 35.39 43.51
C GLY A 68 -11.76 35.15 44.92
N PRO A 69 -11.49 34.01 45.61
CA PRO A 69 -10.85 32.74 45.20
C PRO A 69 -11.69 31.49 45.60
N GLY A 70 -11.18 30.26 45.39
CA GLY A 70 -11.70 29.08 46.10
C GLY A 70 -11.42 27.69 45.49
N LYS A 71 -10.40 27.00 46.01
CA LYS A 71 -10.29 25.52 46.09
C LYS A 71 -11.04 25.06 47.36
N PRO A 72 -11.58 23.82 47.48
CA PRO A 72 -10.81 22.58 47.75
C PRO A 72 -11.38 21.33 47.01
N ARG A 73 -10.60 20.31 46.61
CA ARG A 73 -9.90 19.20 47.30
C ARG A 73 -10.78 18.00 47.74
N SER A 74 -10.29 16.80 47.38
CA SER A 74 -10.52 15.42 47.91
C SER A 74 -11.79 14.62 47.58
N GLY A 75 -11.58 13.34 47.21
CA GLY A 75 -12.60 12.27 47.32
C GLY A 75 -12.50 11.09 46.34
N GLN A 76 -11.51 10.20 46.50
CA GLN A 76 -11.72 8.74 46.33
C GLN A 76 -12.21 8.18 47.69
N PRO A 77 -12.80 6.97 47.84
CA PRO A 77 -12.68 5.76 47.00
C PRO A 77 -13.99 4.94 46.82
N ARG A 78 -13.94 3.83 46.05
CA ARG A 78 -14.29 2.45 46.48
C ARG A 78 -14.67 1.51 45.32
N SER A 79 -14.35 0.25 45.57
CA SER A 79 -14.25 -0.96 44.76
C SER A 79 -15.47 -1.89 44.86
N CYS A 80 -15.74 -2.64 43.78
CA CYS A 80 -16.30 -4.01 43.63
C CYS A 80 -17.63 -4.38 44.33
N PRO A 81 -18.41 -5.36 43.79
CA PRO A 81 -18.11 -6.78 44.11
C PRO A 81 -18.24 -7.78 42.93
N LYS A 82 -17.57 -8.93 43.13
CA LYS A 82 -17.78 -10.22 42.46
C LYS A 82 -18.88 -11.00 43.18
N GLU A 83 -19.55 -11.91 42.48
CA GLU A 83 -20.18 -13.10 43.07
C GLU A 83 -19.88 -14.36 42.21
N ASN A 84 -19.77 -15.51 42.89
CA ASN A 84 -19.39 -16.83 42.39
C ASN A 84 -20.50 -17.88 42.67
N GLY A 85 -20.79 -18.76 41.69
CA GLY A 85 -21.17 -20.21 41.79
C GLY A 85 -22.49 -20.63 42.46
N PRO A 86 -22.90 -21.94 42.45
CA PRO A 86 -22.22 -23.16 41.95
C PRO A 86 -23.10 -24.29 41.28
N THR A 87 -22.45 -25.39 40.81
CA THR A 87 -22.88 -26.84 40.67
C THR A 87 -24.09 -27.23 39.77
N GLY A 88 -24.18 -28.37 39.04
CA GLY A 88 -23.41 -29.62 38.87
C GLY A 88 -24.12 -30.59 37.88
N THR A 89 -23.41 -31.66 37.47
CA THR A 89 -23.83 -33.01 37.00
C THR A 89 -24.83 -33.21 35.84
N ASP A 90 -24.39 -33.84 34.72
CA ASP A 90 -24.76 -35.21 34.31
C ASP A 90 -24.50 -35.51 32.81
N ALA A 91 -23.91 -36.68 32.55
CA ALA A 91 -23.96 -37.41 31.28
C ALA A 91 -25.01 -38.53 31.43
N PRO A 92 -25.56 -39.11 30.33
CA PRO A 92 -24.93 -40.29 29.75
C PRO A 92 -25.14 -40.46 28.22
N ALA A 93 -24.77 -41.64 27.70
CA ALA A 93 -24.28 -41.93 26.37
C ALA A 93 -25.19 -42.81 25.47
N LYS A 94 -24.73 -43.00 24.22
CA LYS A 94 -24.86 -44.14 23.27
C LYS A 94 -26.09 -44.22 22.32
N THR A 95 -25.79 -44.34 21.02
CA THR A 95 -26.05 -45.50 20.10
C THR A 95 -25.42 -45.18 18.72
N LYS A 96 -24.40 -45.88 18.19
CA LYS A 96 -24.32 -47.18 17.46
C LYS A 96 -25.06 -47.28 16.11
N GLY A 97 -24.28 -47.61 15.05
CA GLY A 97 -24.68 -48.14 13.73
C GLY A 97 -23.68 -47.70 12.64
N LYS A 98 -22.61 -48.42 12.24
CA LYS A 98 -22.40 -49.70 11.54
C LYS A 98 -22.91 -49.77 10.07
N GLY A 99 -21.96 -49.96 9.14
CA GLY A 99 -22.14 -50.47 7.76
C GLY A 99 -21.04 -49.92 6.82
N ARG A 100 -19.89 -50.59 6.57
CA ARG A 100 -19.56 -51.77 5.72
C ARG A 100 -19.60 -51.54 4.20
N GLY A 101 -18.46 -51.84 3.56
CA GLY A 101 -18.16 -51.99 2.11
C GLY A 101 -16.77 -51.40 1.82
N ALA A 102 -15.62 -52.11 1.70
CA ALA A 102 -15.22 -53.23 0.82
C ALA A 102 -15.58 -52.96 -0.64
N ALA A 103 -14.74 -53.04 -1.67
CA ALA A 103 -13.31 -53.30 -1.91
C ALA A 103 -13.06 -52.79 -3.37
N ARG A 104 -11.86 -52.51 -3.89
CA ARG A 104 -10.93 -53.43 -4.58
C ARG A 104 -10.18 -52.63 -5.66
N GLY A 105 -8.87 -52.89 -5.82
CA GLY A 105 -8.08 -52.78 -7.07
C GLY A 105 -7.85 -51.38 -7.65
N SER A 106 -6.73 -51.02 -8.25
CA SER A 106 -5.66 -51.83 -8.83
C SER A 106 -4.36 -51.02 -8.82
N ALA A 107 -3.27 -51.74 -8.58
CA ALA A 107 -1.91 -51.31 -8.87
C ALA A 107 -1.73 -51.06 -10.38
N ASN A 108 -0.85 -50.11 -10.71
CA ASN A 108 0.07 -50.23 -11.83
C ASN A 108 1.33 -49.39 -11.53
N ALA A 109 2.43 -50.10 -11.25
CA ALA A 109 3.75 -49.75 -11.78
C ALA A 109 3.64 -49.82 -13.32
N VAL A 110 4.44 -49.17 -14.16
CA VAL A 110 5.89 -49.26 -14.36
C VAL A 110 6.26 -48.18 -15.40
N GLY A 111 7.51 -47.72 -15.41
CA GLY A 111 8.13 -47.21 -16.65
C GLY A 111 8.86 -45.87 -16.57
N ALA A 112 10.05 -45.85 -15.97
CA ALA A 112 11.19 -45.08 -16.52
C ALA A 112 11.72 -45.83 -17.76
N PRO A 113 12.36 -45.17 -18.76
CA PRO A 113 13.83 -44.95 -18.72
C PRO A 113 14.27 -43.71 -19.55
N PRO A 114 15.54 -43.53 -19.98
CA PRO A 114 16.66 -43.07 -19.15
C PRO A 114 17.36 -41.81 -19.73
N ALA A 115 18.32 -41.31 -18.94
CA ALA A 115 19.29 -40.29 -19.30
C ALA A 115 20.37 -40.80 -20.29
N SER A 116 20.86 -39.89 -21.13
CA SER A 116 22.14 -39.92 -21.87
C SER A 116 22.76 -38.55 -21.60
N GLN A 117 23.80 -38.36 -20.77
CA GLN A 117 25.21 -38.77 -20.91
C GLN A 117 25.75 -38.57 -22.34
N ASN A 118 26.43 -37.44 -22.53
CA ASN A 118 27.60 -37.34 -23.40
C ASN A 118 28.64 -36.45 -22.71
N ASP A 119 29.64 -37.15 -22.18
CA ASP A 119 30.91 -36.66 -21.66
C ASP A 119 31.84 -36.49 -22.88
N PHE A 120 32.42 -35.31 -23.08
CA PHE A 120 33.49 -35.12 -24.06
C PHE A 120 34.73 -34.58 -23.34
N THR A 121 35.63 -35.52 -23.08
CA THR A 121 37.02 -35.32 -22.68
C THR A 121 37.82 -34.68 -23.81
N GLY A 122 38.64 -33.67 -23.50
CA GLY A 122 39.53 -33.05 -24.48
C GLY A 122 40.59 -32.15 -23.86
N THR A 123 41.46 -32.73 -23.04
CA THR A 123 42.75 -32.16 -22.64
C THR A 123 43.72 -32.05 -23.82
N GLY A 124 44.50 -30.96 -23.91
CA GLY A 124 45.72 -30.94 -24.71
C GLY A 124 46.19 -29.57 -25.20
N ALA A 125 46.99 -28.87 -24.41
CA ALA A 125 47.99 -27.92 -24.91
C ALA A 125 49.20 -28.71 -25.47
N PRO A 126 50.06 -28.13 -26.35
CA PRO A 126 51.25 -27.46 -25.78
C PRO A 126 51.90 -26.31 -26.62
N ALA A 127 52.87 -25.67 -25.96
CA ALA A 127 54.13 -25.14 -26.48
C ALA A 127 54.25 -23.69 -27.03
N LYS A 128 54.77 -22.84 -26.12
CA LYS A 128 55.91 -21.89 -26.21
C LYS A 128 56.46 -21.50 -27.61
N THR A 129 56.55 -20.18 -27.81
CA THR A 129 57.72 -19.54 -28.46
C THR A 129 57.98 -18.15 -27.86
N LYS A 130 59.27 -17.87 -27.63
CA LYS A 130 59.82 -16.61 -27.10
C LYS A 130 59.92 -15.57 -28.22
N GLY A 131 59.53 -14.33 -27.95
CA GLY A 131 59.84 -13.15 -28.77
C GLY A 131 60.04 -11.94 -27.86
N LYS A 132 61.22 -11.34 -27.92
CA LYS A 132 61.73 -10.27 -27.05
C LYS A 132 61.67 -8.97 -27.85
N SER A 133 60.94 -7.94 -27.40
CA SER A 133 61.16 -6.57 -27.85
C SER A 133 60.86 -5.58 -26.73
N ARG A 134 61.86 -4.72 -26.50
CA ARG A 134 61.88 -3.63 -25.53
C ARG A 134 60.97 -2.49 -26.03
N GLY A 135 60.15 -1.95 -25.14
CA GLY A 135 59.43 -0.69 -25.34
C GLY A 135 59.19 -0.01 -23.99
N THR A 136 59.88 1.10 -23.77
CA THR A 136 59.78 2.01 -22.62
C THR A 136 58.43 2.72 -22.57
N ALA A 137 57.68 2.60 -21.47
CA ALA A 137 56.63 3.55 -21.10
C ALA A 137 56.32 3.52 -19.59
N ARG A 138 56.89 4.50 -18.88
CA ARG A 138 56.26 5.44 -17.93
C ARG A 138 55.21 4.90 -16.93
N ASN A 139 55.59 5.01 -15.66
CA ASN A 139 54.81 4.88 -14.41
C ASN A 139 53.30 5.13 -14.50
N THR A 140 52.51 4.12 -14.12
CA THR A 140 51.20 4.29 -13.47
C THR A 140 51.18 3.45 -12.19
N PRO A 141 50.75 4.00 -11.04
CA PRO A 141 50.59 3.22 -9.83
C PRO A 141 49.45 2.23 -10.01
N LYS A 142 49.75 0.93 -9.83
CA LYS A 142 48.73 -0.10 -9.60
C LYS A 142 48.00 0.22 -8.30
N THR A 143 46.77 0.70 -8.38
CA THR A 143 45.82 0.64 -7.27
C THR A 143 45.20 -0.76 -7.24
N GLY A 144 45.59 -1.53 -6.23
CA GLY A 144 44.89 -2.74 -5.82
C GLY A 144 43.61 -2.38 -5.05
N GLY A 145 42.57 -3.18 -5.28
CA GLY A 145 41.28 -3.14 -4.58
C GLY A 145 40.13 -2.94 -5.55
N ALA A 146 39.44 -4.00 -5.98
CA ALA A 146 38.18 -3.87 -6.70
C ALA A 146 37.12 -3.26 -5.75
N PRO A 147 36.50 -2.10 -6.07
CA PRO A 147 35.29 -1.64 -5.40
C PRO A 147 34.14 -2.62 -5.70
N PRO A 148 33.18 -2.78 -4.76
CA PRO A 148 32.14 -3.81 -4.84
C PRO A 148 31.27 -3.68 -6.10
N ALA A 149 30.96 -4.84 -6.70
CA ALA A 149 29.98 -4.99 -7.78
C ALA A 149 28.56 -4.51 -7.34
N PRO A 150 27.67 -4.21 -8.30
CA PRO A 150 26.79 -3.04 -8.26
C PRO A 150 25.59 -3.20 -7.33
N PRO A 151 24.95 -2.09 -6.91
CA PRO A 151 23.56 -2.18 -6.52
C PRO A 151 22.73 -2.46 -7.77
N LYS A 152 22.39 -3.73 -7.98
CA LYS A 152 21.43 -4.12 -9.01
C LYS A 152 20.06 -3.55 -8.63
N PHE A 153 19.40 -2.86 -9.55
CA PHE A 153 18.04 -2.36 -9.35
C PHE A 153 17.05 -3.52 -9.26
N VAL A 154 16.11 -3.39 -8.34
CA VAL A 154 14.91 -4.22 -8.27
C VAL A 154 13.71 -3.33 -7.99
N ALA A 155 12.55 -3.70 -8.50
CA ALA A 155 11.30 -3.07 -8.10
C ALA A 155 10.51 -4.01 -7.21
N MET A 156 9.80 -3.46 -6.23
CA MET A 156 9.04 -4.21 -5.25
C MET A 156 7.68 -3.57 -5.03
N ASP A 157 6.67 -4.42 -4.89
CA ASP A 157 5.32 -4.04 -4.46
C ASP A 157 4.71 -5.14 -3.59
N CYS A 158 3.86 -4.75 -2.65
CA CYS A 158 3.19 -5.62 -1.70
C CYS A 158 1.68 -5.42 -1.69
N GLU A 159 0.98 -6.54 -1.53
CA GLU A 159 -0.44 -6.52 -1.19
C GLU A 159 -0.63 -6.70 0.31
N MET A 160 -1.50 -5.88 0.89
CA MET A 160 -1.79 -5.88 2.32
C MET A 160 -3.23 -6.30 2.63
N VAL A 161 -3.38 -7.05 3.72
CA VAL A 161 -4.65 -7.37 4.36
C VAL A 161 -4.82 -6.61 5.67
N GLY A 162 -6.05 -6.52 6.16
CA GLY A 162 -6.41 -5.93 7.45
C GLY A 162 -6.33 -6.94 8.59
N THR A 163 -5.58 -6.58 9.63
CA THR A 163 -5.45 -7.33 10.88
C THR A 163 -5.78 -6.43 12.08
N GLY A 164 -5.92 -7.03 13.26
CA GLY A 164 -6.22 -6.31 14.50
C GLY A 164 -7.64 -5.72 14.56
N PRO A 165 -7.95 -4.89 15.57
CA PRO A 165 -9.30 -4.38 15.81
C PRO A 165 -9.87 -3.60 14.61
N GLY A 166 -10.91 -4.18 13.99
CA GLY A 166 -11.57 -3.61 12.81
C GLY A 166 -10.74 -3.66 11.53
N GLY A 167 -9.71 -4.51 11.44
CA GLY A 167 -8.88 -4.65 10.25
C GLY A 167 -8.06 -3.41 9.90
N ARG A 168 -7.83 -2.52 10.88
CA ARG A 168 -7.16 -1.23 10.67
C ARG A 168 -5.64 -1.33 10.52
N THR A 169 -5.04 -2.42 10.97
CA THR A 169 -3.59 -2.65 10.83
C THR A 169 -3.31 -3.37 9.50
N SER A 170 -2.60 -2.71 8.59
CA SER A 170 -2.12 -3.34 7.36
C SER A 170 -1.03 -4.37 7.66
N ALA A 171 -1.18 -5.58 7.15
CA ALA A 171 -0.19 -6.64 7.25
C ALA A 171 0.10 -7.25 5.86
N LEU A 172 1.35 -7.63 5.63
CA LEU A 172 1.83 -8.18 4.36
C LEU A 172 1.13 -9.51 4.02
N ALA A 173 0.56 -9.61 2.82
CA ALA A 173 -0.15 -10.80 2.35
C ALA A 173 0.31 -11.32 0.98
N ARG A 174 0.99 -10.50 0.18
CA ARG A 174 1.77 -10.91 -1.00
C ARG A 174 2.90 -9.93 -1.18
N CYS A 175 4.06 -10.40 -1.62
CA CYS A 175 5.18 -9.55 -2.00
C CYS A 175 5.68 -10.03 -3.36
N SER A 176 5.86 -9.08 -4.27
CA SER A 176 6.45 -9.29 -5.58
C SER A 176 7.69 -8.44 -5.74
N ILE A 177 8.76 -9.02 -6.28
CA ILE A 177 10.01 -8.35 -6.61
C ILE A 177 10.38 -8.72 -8.04
N VAL A 178 10.74 -7.72 -8.84
CA VAL A 178 11.18 -7.89 -10.22
C VAL A 178 12.57 -7.29 -10.46
N THR A 179 13.29 -7.83 -11.44
CA THR A 179 14.55 -7.25 -11.92
C THR A 179 14.33 -5.91 -12.62
N TYR A 180 15.41 -5.27 -13.02
CA TYR A 180 15.38 -4.10 -13.90
C TYR A 180 14.65 -4.40 -15.21
N GLU A 181 14.83 -5.59 -15.80
CA GLU A 181 14.17 -6.03 -17.03
C GLU A 181 12.70 -6.41 -16.83
N GLY A 182 12.22 -6.51 -15.59
CA GLY A 182 10.85 -6.88 -15.26
C GLY A 182 10.64 -8.39 -15.03
N ASP A 183 11.72 -9.17 -14.96
CA ASP A 183 11.67 -10.60 -14.63
C ASP A 183 11.34 -10.80 -13.16
N VAL A 184 10.45 -11.74 -12.85
CA VAL A 184 10.03 -12.00 -11.46
C VAL A 184 11.12 -12.78 -10.73
N VAL A 185 11.67 -12.19 -9.68
CA VAL A 185 12.65 -12.86 -8.80
C VAL A 185 12.03 -13.37 -7.50
N TYR A 186 10.90 -12.80 -7.11
CA TYR A 186 10.11 -13.24 -5.97
C TYR A 186 8.65 -12.89 -6.19
N ASP A 187 7.75 -13.85 -6.02
CA ASP A 187 6.30 -13.61 -5.96
C ASP A 187 5.71 -14.69 -5.06
N GLN A 188 5.31 -14.29 -3.86
CA GLN A 188 4.78 -15.22 -2.87
C GLN A 188 3.65 -14.61 -2.08
N TYR A 189 2.60 -15.40 -1.85
CA TYR A 189 1.63 -15.13 -0.80
C TYR A 189 2.25 -15.33 0.57
N VAL A 190 1.97 -14.41 1.47
CA VAL A 190 2.53 -14.35 2.82
C VAL A 190 1.40 -14.48 3.83
N ARG A 191 1.56 -15.37 4.81
CA ARG A 191 0.62 -15.50 5.93
C ARG A 191 1.06 -14.54 7.05
N PRO A 192 0.28 -13.48 7.37
CA PRO A 192 0.58 -12.60 8.49
C PRO A 192 0.63 -13.36 9.81
N GLU A 193 1.40 -12.85 10.78
CA GLU A 193 1.43 -13.40 12.15
C GLU A 193 0.10 -13.18 12.88
N ALA A 194 -0.53 -12.01 12.66
CA ALA A 194 -1.81 -11.68 13.27
C ALA A 194 -2.97 -12.25 12.44
N PRO A 195 -4.09 -12.65 13.07
CA PRO A 195 -5.27 -13.09 12.35
C PRO A 195 -5.79 -12.05 11.36
N ILE A 196 -6.12 -12.51 10.15
CA ILE A 196 -6.73 -11.67 9.11
C ILE A 196 -8.18 -11.43 9.47
N VAL A 197 -8.58 -10.16 9.52
CA VAL A 197 -9.95 -9.71 9.79
C VAL A 197 -10.63 -9.23 8.51
N ASP A 198 -9.87 -8.63 7.59
CA ASP A 198 -10.36 -8.17 6.30
C ASP A 198 -9.32 -8.43 5.22
N TYR A 199 -9.70 -9.16 4.16
CA TYR A 199 -8.79 -9.44 3.06
C TYR A 199 -8.54 -8.25 2.15
N ARG A 200 -9.40 -7.22 2.18
CA ARG A 200 -9.31 -6.04 1.32
C ARG A 200 -9.26 -6.40 -0.17
N THR A 201 -9.91 -7.51 -0.57
CA THR A 201 -9.77 -8.14 -1.89
C THR A 201 -9.99 -7.19 -3.06
N ARG A 202 -10.88 -6.19 -2.91
CA ARG A 202 -11.12 -5.16 -3.93
C ARG A 202 -9.84 -4.40 -4.33
N TRP A 203 -8.92 -4.24 -3.39
CA TRP A 203 -7.65 -3.56 -3.60
C TRP A 203 -6.52 -4.58 -3.70
N SER A 204 -6.45 -5.53 -2.77
CA SER A 204 -5.28 -6.41 -2.63
C SER A 204 -5.27 -7.63 -3.56
N GLY A 205 -6.42 -7.97 -4.14
CA GLY A 205 -6.65 -9.24 -4.83
C GLY A 205 -6.54 -10.49 -3.94
N ILE A 206 -6.24 -10.35 -2.64
CA ILE A 206 -6.03 -11.48 -1.74
C ILE A 206 -7.37 -12.12 -1.37
N ARG A 207 -7.40 -13.45 -1.38
CA ARG A 207 -8.55 -14.28 -1.02
C ARG A 207 -8.12 -15.30 0.03
N ARG A 208 -9.10 -15.85 0.76
CA ARG A 208 -8.87 -16.84 1.81
C ARG A 208 -8.02 -18.02 1.33
N HIS A 209 -8.30 -18.57 0.15
CA HIS A 209 -7.58 -19.73 -0.38
C HIS A 209 -6.10 -19.45 -0.69
N HIS A 210 -5.72 -18.19 -0.97
CA HIS A 210 -4.30 -17.82 -1.12
C HIS A 210 -3.53 -18.08 0.16
N MET A 211 -4.20 -18.02 1.32
CA MET A 211 -3.58 -18.26 2.61
C MET A 211 -3.33 -19.72 2.89
N ASP A 212 -3.90 -20.69 2.14
CA ASP A 212 -3.77 -22.12 2.46
C ASP A 212 -2.31 -22.60 2.31
N LYS A 213 -1.63 -22.14 1.26
CA LYS A 213 -0.22 -22.46 0.94
C LYS A 213 0.74 -21.28 1.15
N ALA A 214 0.29 -20.19 1.78
CA ALA A 214 1.09 -18.99 1.96
C ALA A 214 2.30 -19.24 2.88
N VAL A 215 3.42 -18.60 2.53
CA VAL A 215 4.68 -18.66 3.30
C VAL A 215 4.50 -17.89 4.62
N PRO A 216 4.89 -18.43 5.78
CA PRO A 216 4.83 -17.69 7.04
C PRO A 216 5.65 -16.39 6.97
N PHE A 217 5.11 -15.30 7.54
CA PHE A 217 5.70 -13.96 7.49
C PHE A 217 7.21 -13.93 7.73
N ARG A 218 7.71 -14.58 8.79
CA ARG A 218 9.14 -14.55 9.13
C ARG A 218 10.03 -15.16 8.06
N ARG A 219 9.59 -16.24 7.42
CA ARG A 219 10.32 -16.89 6.33
C ARG A 219 10.32 -16.02 5.08
N ALA A 220 9.14 -15.49 4.72
CA ALA A 220 9.02 -14.58 3.58
C ALA A 220 9.88 -13.32 3.78
N GLN A 221 9.84 -12.72 4.97
CA GLN A 221 10.67 -11.56 5.32
C GLN A 221 12.16 -11.87 5.12
N GLN A 222 12.67 -12.98 5.64
CA GLN A 222 14.07 -13.36 5.44
C GLN A 222 14.43 -13.54 3.96
N GLN A 223 13.55 -14.15 3.16
CA GLN A 223 13.77 -14.32 1.72
C GLN A 223 13.82 -12.98 0.99
N VAL A 224 12.86 -12.09 1.25
CA VAL A 224 12.81 -10.74 0.68
C VAL A 224 14.06 -9.95 1.06
N LEU A 225 14.43 -9.91 2.35
CA LEU A 225 15.59 -9.13 2.80
C LEU A 225 16.91 -9.61 2.20
N ARG A 226 17.06 -10.91 1.95
CA ARG A 226 18.23 -11.45 1.22
C ARG A 226 18.29 -10.94 -0.21
N ILE A 227 17.14 -10.78 -0.86
CA ILE A 227 17.06 -10.24 -2.22
C ILE A 227 17.37 -8.74 -2.21
N LEU A 228 16.83 -7.97 -1.26
CA LEU A 228 17.02 -6.51 -1.20
C LEU A 228 18.44 -6.10 -0.74
N ALA A 229 19.20 -7.01 -0.13
CA ALA A 229 20.51 -6.70 0.43
C ALA A 229 21.46 -6.10 -0.63
N GLY A 230 21.93 -4.88 -0.36
CA GLY A 230 22.87 -4.15 -1.23
C GLY A 230 22.29 -3.69 -2.57
N LYS A 231 20.97 -3.80 -2.77
CA LYS A 231 20.29 -3.40 -4.02
C LYS A 231 19.65 -2.03 -3.88
N VAL A 232 19.50 -1.33 -5.01
CA VAL A 232 18.58 -0.20 -5.09
C VAL A 232 17.17 -0.74 -5.27
N VAL A 233 16.25 -0.33 -4.41
CA VAL A 233 14.85 -0.75 -4.44
C VAL A 233 13.98 0.39 -4.94
N VAL A 234 13.31 0.15 -6.05
CA VAL A 234 12.32 1.03 -6.66
C VAL A 234 10.93 0.60 -6.20
N GLY A 235 10.08 1.56 -5.83
CA GLY A 235 8.69 1.28 -5.45
C GLY A 235 7.80 2.51 -5.65
N HIS A 236 6.51 2.35 -5.40
CA HIS A 236 5.53 3.44 -5.47
C HIS A 236 4.83 3.59 -4.13
N ALA A 237 5.11 4.68 -3.41
CA ALA A 237 4.73 4.84 -2.01
C ALA A 237 5.29 3.71 -1.11
N ILE A 238 6.54 3.31 -1.41
CA ILE A 238 7.24 2.10 -0.91
C ILE A 238 7.39 2.05 0.61
N HIS A 239 7.26 3.19 1.28
CA HIS A 239 7.25 3.25 2.74
C HIS A 239 6.13 2.39 3.35
N ASN A 240 5.01 2.18 2.65
CA ASN A 240 3.93 1.30 3.08
C ASN A 240 4.36 -0.18 3.06
N ASP A 241 5.05 -0.58 2.00
CA ASP A 241 5.61 -1.92 1.80
C ASP A 241 6.66 -2.25 2.86
N PHE A 242 7.61 -1.33 3.08
CA PHE A 242 8.63 -1.47 4.11
C PHE A 242 8.02 -1.55 5.51
N LYS A 243 6.98 -0.77 5.78
CA LYS A 243 6.23 -0.87 7.05
C LYS A 243 5.54 -2.23 7.20
N ALA A 244 4.91 -2.74 6.14
CA ALA A 244 4.27 -4.06 6.14
C ALA A 244 5.29 -5.20 6.30
N LEU A 245 6.47 -5.06 5.70
CA LEU A 245 7.61 -5.96 5.82
C LEU A 245 8.34 -5.81 7.17
N ARG A 246 8.04 -4.79 7.98
CA ARG A 246 8.75 -4.43 9.21
C ARG A 246 10.26 -4.28 8.98
N TYR A 247 10.60 -3.52 7.94
CA TYR A 247 11.97 -3.31 7.48
C TYR A 247 12.22 -1.83 7.21
N TYR A 248 13.49 -1.43 7.34
CA TYR A 248 13.97 -0.09 6.97
C TYR A 248 15.07 -0.27 5.92
N HIS A 249 14.76 0.06 4.67
CA HIS A 249 15.76 0.08 3.61
C HIS A 249 16.57 1.39 3.68
N PRO A 250 17.88 1.38 3.39
CA PRO A 250 18.66 2.61 3.34
C PRO A 250 18.04 3.60 2.37
N LYS A 251 17.87 4.86 2.81
CA LYS A 251 17.33 5.93 1.96
C LYS A 251 18.14 6.08 0.68
N ALA A 252 19.47 6.00 0.80
CA ALA A 252 20.42 6.08 -0.31
C ALA A 252 20.23 5.02 -1.38
N LEU A 253 19.52 3.94 -1.06
CA LEU A 253 19.20 2.82 -1.93
C LEU A 253 17.69 2.72 -2.24
N THR A 254 16.88 3.72 -1.87
CA THR A 254 15.42 3.73 -2.09
C THR A 254 15.04 4.71 -3.20
N ARG A 255 14.25 4.28 -4.18
CA ARG A 255 13.66 5.11 -5.25
C ARG A 255 12.14 5.05 -5.14
N ASP A 256 11.52 6.05 -4.52
CA ASP A 256 10.05 6.14 -4.41
C ASP A 256 9.47 6.99 -5.55
N THR A 257 8.86 6.33 -6.54
CA THR A 257 8.27 6.96 -7.73
C THR A 257 7.04 7.82 -7.41
N SER A 258 6.45 7.71 -6.22
CA SER A 258 5.27 8.50 -5.83
C SER A 258 5.62 9.91 -5.33
N LEU A 259 6.91 10.16 -5.04
CA LEU A 259 7.40 11.40 -4.42
C LEU A 259 8.30 12.21 -5.36
N ILE A 260 8.64 11.70 -6.54
CA ILE A 260 9.62 12.35 -7.41
C ILE A 260 8.97 13.42 -8.32
N PRO A 261 9.42 14.69 -8.24
CA PRO A 261 8.92 15.76 -9.12
C PRO A 261 9.11 15.50 -10.61
N LEU A 262 10.18 14.81 -11.01
CA LEU A 262 10.53 14.55 -12.41
C LEU A 262 9.43 13.76 -13.15
N LEU A 263 8.85 12.73 -12.51
CA LEU A 263 7.76 11.96 -13.11
C LEU A 263 6.52 12.82 -13.29
N ASN A 264 6.20 13.67 -12.30
CA ASN A 264 5.07 14.57 -12.40
C ASN A 264 5.26 15.57 -13.54
N ARG A 265 6.44 16.19 -13.64
CA ARG A 265 6.78 17.11 -14.73
C ARG A 265 6.61 16.45 -16.10
N ARG A 266 7.21 15.26 -16.30
CA ARG A 266 7.10 14.54 -17.57
C ARG A 266 5.66 14.10 -17.87
N GLY A 267 4.87 13.79 -16.83
CA GLY A 267 3.48 13.38 -16.96
C GLY A 267 2.47 14.53 -17.05
N GLY A 268 2.93 15.80 -17.01
CA GLY A 268 2.04 16.97 -17.03
C GLY A 268 1.23 17.16 -15.74
N PHE A 269 1.74 16.72 -14.60
CA PHE A 269 1.12 16.86 -13.28
C PHE A 269 1.83 17.90 -12.41
N PRO A 270 1.16 18.47 -11.38
CA PRO A 270 1.82 19.36 -10.43
C PRO A 270 2.97 18.65 -9.69
N GLU A 271 4.13 19.29 -9.55
CA GLU A 271 5.35 18.66 -9.00
C GLU A 271 5.28 18.37 -7.49
N ASN A 272 4.40 19.05 -6.75
CA ASN A 272 4.31 19.01 -5.30
C ASN A 272 3.21 18.08 -4.75
N VAL A 273 2.67 17.18 -5.58
CA VAL A 273 1.62 16.23 -5.19
C VAL A 273 2.02 14.80 -5.50
N SER A 274 1.55 13.85 -4.70
CA SER A 274 1.70 12.44 -5.05
C SER A 274 0.64 12.04 -6.09
N ILE A 275 1.09 11.44 -7.19
CA ILE A 275 0.22 10.93 -8.24
C ILE A 275 0.19 9.41 -8.16
N SER A 276 -1.01 8.82 -8.24
CA SER A 276 -1.17 7.36 -8.21
C SER A 276 -0.44 6.69 -9.37
N LEU A 277 0.13 5.50 -9.12
CA LEU A 277 0.78 4.65 -10.12
C LEU A 277 -0.02 4.56 -11.41
N LYS A 278 -1.30 4.17 -11.34
CA LYS A 278 -2.21 4.06 -12.49
C LYS A 278 -2.25 5.32 -13.38
N ARG A 279 -2.23 6.51 -12.79
CA ARG A 279 -2.27 7.78 -13.53
C ARG A 279 -0.91 8.10 -14.18
N LEU A 280 0.20 7.86 -13.47
CA LEU A 280 1.53 8.03 -14.03
C LEU A 280 1.78 7.07 -15.18
N THR A 281 1.50 5.78 -14.97
CA THR A 281 1.64 4.73 -16.00
C THR A 281 0.79 5.05 -17.23
N LYS A 282 -0.45 5.53 -17.05
CA LYS A 282 -1.29 5.94 -18.18
C LYS A 282 -0.71 7.14 -18.93
N ALA A 283 -0.25 8.17 -18.23
CA ALA A 283 0.25 9.40 -18.85
C ALA A 283 1.60 9.20 -19.55
N LEU A 284 2.51 8.43 -18.96
CA LEU A 284 3.90 8.31 -19.43
C LEU A 284 4.15 7.09 -20.29
N LEU A 285 3.45 5.98 -20.04
CA LEU A 285 3.66 4.70 -20.73
C LEU A 285 2.48 4.31 -21.62
N ASN A 286 1.39 5.09 -21.61
CA ASN A 286 0.12 4.78 -22.29
C ASN A 286 -0.44 3.38 -21.96
N GLN A 287 -0.17 2.90 -20.75
CA GLN A 287 -0.60 1.57 -20.28
C GLN A 287 -1.72 1.70 -19.24
N ASP A 288 -2.71 0.81 -19.34
CA ASP A 288 -3.77 0.66 -18.35
C ASP A 288 -3.47 -0.52 -17.42
N ILE A 289 -3.10 -0.21 -16.17
CA ILE A 289 -2.85 -1.21 -15.11
C ILE A 289 -4.00 -1.26 -14.11
N GLN A 290 -4.01 -2.28 -13.24
CA GLN A 290 -5.03 -2.45 -12.20
C GLN A 290 -6.45 -2.44 -12.80
N VAL A 291 -6.60 -3.15 -13.92
CA VAL A 291 -7.86 -3.26 -14.66
C VAL A 291 -8.72 -4.40 -14.10
N GLY A 292 -10.04 -4.17 -14.10
CA GLY A 292 -11.01 -5.16 -13.62
C GLY A 292 -11.43 -4.99 -12.16
N LYS A 293 -12.04 -6.04 -11.60
CA LYS A 293 -12.66 -6.05 -10.26
C LYS A 293 -12.00 -7.03 -9.28
N SER A 294 -10.93 -7.69 -9.72
CA SER A 294 -10.30 -8.79 -8.98
C SER A 294 -9.27 -8.33 -7.94
N GLY A 295 -9.08 -7.02 -7.79
CA GLY A 295 -7.97 -6.45 -7.01
C GLY A 295 -6.75 -6.17 -7.87
N HIS A 296 -5.70 -5.65 -7.24
CA HIS A 296 -4.44 -5.33 -7.87
C HIS A 296 -3.53 -6.56 -7.94
N SER A 297 -2.48 -6.45 -8.73
CA SER A 297 -1.44 -7.45 -8.86
C SER A 297 -0.10 -6.81 -8.58
N SER A 298 0.47 -7.06 -7.40
CA SER A 298 1.82 -6.61 -7.07
C SER A 298 2.90 -6.89 -8.13
N VAL A 299 2.78 -7.95 -8.95
CA VAL A 299 3.73 -8.17 -10.07
C VAL A 299 3.55 -7.12 -11.18
N GLU A 300 2.29 -6.79 -11.52
CA GLU A 300 1.98 -5.73 -12.50
C GLU A 300 2.46 -4.38 -11.98
N ASP A 301 2.17 -4.08 -10.71
CA ASP A 301 2.51 -2.81 -10.07
C ASP A 301 4.03 -2.64 -9.92
N ALA A 302 4.77 -3.69 -9.54
CA ALA A 302 6.23 -3.65 -9.47
C ALA A 302 6.87 -3.41 -10.86
N ARG A 303 6.35 -4.07 -11.91
CA ARG A 303 6.82 -3.84 -13.29
C ARG A 303 6.54 -2.42 -13.76
N ALA A 304 5.30 -1.96 -13.60
CA ALA A 304 4.91 -0.60 -13.99
C ALA A 304 5.77 0.45 -13.26
N THR A 305 6.09 0.20 -12.00
CA THR A 305 6.97 1.06 -11.20
C THR A 305 8.41 1.08 -11.72
N MET A 306 8.96 -0.08 -12.11
CA MET A 306 10.28 -0.15 -12.73
C MET A 306 10.31 0.61 -14.06
N GLU A 307 9.31 0.42 -14.91
CA GLU A 307 9.22 1.14 -16.20
C GLU A 307 9.11 2.66 -16.00
N LEU A 308 8.33 3.12 -15.01
CA LEU A 308 8.31 4.53 -14.66
C LEU A 308 9.67 5.04 -14.20
N TYR A 309 10.39 4.27 -13.38
CA TYR A 309 11.73 4.65 -12.95
C TYR A 309 12.67 4.86 -14.14
N LYS A 310 12.67 3.94 -15.12
CA LYS A 310 13.49 4.03 -16.34
C LYS A 310 13.24 5.31 -17.14
N VAL A 311 12.01 5.84 -17.13
CA VAL A 311 11.68 7.11 -17.81
C VAL A 311 12.50 8.28 -17.27
N VAL A 312 12.88 8.26 -16.00
CA VAL A 312 13.59 9.36 -15.31
C VAL A 312 14.95 8.96 -14.74
N GLU A 313 15.41 7.73 -14.99
CA GLU A 313 16.59 7.14 -14.35
C GLU A 313 17.84 8.00 -14.52
N GLU A 314 18.16 8.37 -15.76
CA GLU A 314 19.38 9.12 -16.06
C GLU A 314 19.46 10.43 -15.28
N GLU A 315 18.37 11.21 -15.33
CA GLU A 315 18.23 12.51 -14.66
C GLU A 315 18.20 12.35 -13.13
N TRP A 316 17.48 11.33 -12.62
CA TRP A 316 17.38 11.05 -11.19
C TRP A 316 18.73 10.63 -10.60
N GLU A 317 19.41 9.66 -11.20
CA GLU A 317 20.68 9.17 -10.68
C GLU A 317 21.81 10.19 -10.86
N GLN A 318 21.74 11.05 -11.88
CA GLN A 318 22.66 12.20 -11.99
C GLN A 318 22.42 13.21 -10.86
N HIS A 319 21.17 13.55 -10.58
CA HIS A 319 20.80 14.45 -9.48
C HIS A 319 21.27 13.93 -8.12
N LEU A 320 21.09 12.63 -7.84
CA LEU A 320 21.56 11.99 -6.60
C LEU A 320 23.09 11.94 -6.49
N ARG A 321 23.82 11.83 -7.62
CA ARG A 321 25.28 11.91 -7.64
C ARG A 321 25.79 13.30 -7.30
N GLN A 322 25.08 14.33 -7.75
CA GLN A 322 25.42 15.74 -7.50
C GLN A 322 25.00 16.23 -6.12
N ASN A 323 23.94 15.64 -5.54
CA ASN A 323 23.37 16.02 -4.24
C ASN A 323 23.41 14.84 -3.25
N PRO A 324 24.60 14.43 -2.76
CA PRO A 324 24.75 13.25 -1.92
C PRO A 324 24.01 13.35 -0.58
N GLU A 325 23.71 14.56 -0.08
CA GLU A 325 22.90 14.77 1.12
C GLU A 325 21.42 14.36 0.96
N GLN A 326 20.97 14.21 -0.29
CA GLN A 326 19.60 13.77 -0.63
C GLN A 326 19.52 12.26 -0.88
N LYS A 327 20.63 11.52 -0.70
CA LYS A 327 20.64 10.06 -0.70
C LYS A 327 20.04 9.51 0.59
#